data_AF-A0A974BZU4-F1
#
_entry.id   AF-A0A974BZU4-F1
#
_cell.length_a   1.000
_cell.length_b   1.000
_cell.length_c   1.000
_cell.angle_alpha   90.00
_cell.angle_beta   90.00
_cell.angle_gamma   90.00
#
_symmetry.space_group_name_H-M   'P 1'
#
loop_
_entity.id
_entity.type
_entity.pdbx_description
1 polymer ?
#
loop_
_entity_poly.entity_id
_entity_poly.type
_entity_poly.pdbx_seq_one_letter_code
_entity_poly.pdbx_strand_id
1 'polypeptide(L)'
;MTIEMCKKGLDNKAWVKIEQQSTCTHLIHLPWIDKTHRRILHNNHPVLNYAFRDVWHKVKGNRKLTKYPSPLMPVANNPAFPPALQTANYKDWLVDDHLQFMHLMTQGKLADFETLQLARPQIVLPKFQYCQIRHYYTCLGDNARLRRNITPFELLCTATQTPRCTISTLYKLLLPQGDSKHLIYIWSWKRELKLDLSEETIKRRLHILMFSSCNLFWRCHRSLGNLLCKGVLGCDIIASPAHVLLFWDEEGTENIPDRALERHLLNTAKLQIPLRWKYAFPPTPKDWLLKVDKLARFEELLSFYAQRTTNFRDVWLRWFLFRDTEDYKQILGS
;
A
#
# COMPACT_ATOMS: atom_id res chain seq x y z
N MET A 1 -3.88 3.51 -3.42
CA MET A 1 -4.99 4.07 -4.22
C MET A 1 -5.86 2.95 -4.81
N THR A 2 -5.39 2.15 -5.78
CA THR A 2 -6.25 1.18 -6.49
C THR A 2 -6.91 0.09 -5.63
N ILE A 3 -6.23 -0.44 -4.61
CA ILE A 3 -6.84 -1.43 -3.68
C ILE A 3 -7.76 -0.77 -2.66
N GLU A 4 -7.49 0.49 -2.29
CA GLU A 4 -8.47 1.23 -1.47
C GLU A 4 -9.76 1.43 -2.26
N MET A 5 -9.70 1.69 -3.56
CA MET A 5 -10.91 1.84 -4.42
C MET A 5 -11.79 0.60 -4.48
N CYS A 6 -11.31 -0.56 -4.03
CA CYS A 6 -12.08 -1.80 -4.05
C CYS A 6 -12.96 -2.04 -2.80
N LYS A 7 -12.85 -1.23 -1.74
CA LYS A 7 -13.53 -1.53 -0.47
C LYS A 7 -14.89 -0.86 -0.34
N LYS A 8 -15.81 -1.57 0.33
CA LYS A 8 -17.10 -1.03 0.78
C LYS A 8 -16.90 0.18 1.71
N GLY A 9 -17.68 1.25 1.53
CA GLY A 9 -17.65 2.46 2.36
C GLY A 9 -16.68 3.57 1.89
N LEU A 10 -16.02 3.40 0.76
CA LEU A 10 -15.20 4.47 0.17
C LEU A 10 -15.99 5.55 -0.55
N ASP A 11 -17.25 5.30 -0.86
CA ASP A 11 -18.12 6.25 -1.57
C ASP A 11 -18.30 7.56 -0.79
N ASN A 12 -18.00 7.54 0.51
CA ASN A 12 -18.01 8.70 1.38
C ASN A 12 -16.74 9.56 1.31
N LYS A 13 -15.63 9.06 0.76
CA LYS A 13 -14.40 9.86 0.63
C LYS A 13 -14.54 10.88 -0.50
N ALA A 14 -14.21 12.14 -0.23
CA ALA A 14 -14.37 13.25 -1.19
C ALA A 14 -13.65 12.99 -2.53
N TRP A 15 -12.41 12.48 -2.49
CA TRP A 15 -11.65 12.18 -3.70
C TRP A 15 -12.29 11.07 -4.55
N VAL A 16 -12.96 10.09 -3.93
CA VAL A 16 -13.65 9.02 -4.67
C VAL A 16 -14.82 9.60 -5.45
N LYS A 17 -15.60 10.51 -4.84
CA LYS A 17 -16.70 11.20 -5.52
C LYS A 17 -16.21 12.02 -6.71
N ILE A 18 -15.11 12.77 -6.54
CA ILE A 18 -14.50 13.58 -7.62
C ILE A 18 -14.06 12.68 -8.79
N GLU A 19 -13.34 11.60 -8.49
CA GLU A 19 -12.86 10.67 -9.51
C GLU A 19 -14.03 9.92 -10.18
N GLN A 20 -15.08 9.57 -9.42
CA GLN A 20 -16.24 8.84 -9.92
C GLN A 20 -17.02 9.64 -10.96
N GLN A 21 -17.11 10.97 -10.79
CA GLN A 21 -17.74 11.89 -11.76
C GLN A 21 -17.09 11.83 -13.14
N SER A 22 -15.82 11.43 -13.23
CA SER A 22 -15.08 11.30 -14.49
C SER A 22 -15.32 9.96 -15.20
N THR A 23 -16.18 9.09 -14.65
CA THR A 23 -16.33 7.71 -15.10
C THR A 23 -17.80 7.27 -15.14
N CYS A 24 -18.20 6.57 -16.20
CA CYS A 24 -19.55 6.01 -16.31
C CYS A 24 -19.74 4.68 -15.55
N THR A 25 -18.64 4.00 -15.22
CA THR A 25 -18.62 2.78 -14.40
C THR A 25 -18.14 3.12 -13.00
N HIS A 26 -18.67 2.46 -11.98
CA HIS A 26 -18.14 2.59 -10.62
C HIS A 26 -16.63 2.31 -10.56
N LEU A 27 -15.89 3.14 -9.83
CA LEU A 27 -14.42 3.10 -9.73
C LEU A 27 -13.89 1.74 -9.26
N ILE A 28 -14.61 1.06 -8.37
CA ILE A 28 -14.33 -0.30 -7.89
C ILE A 28 -14.27 -1.36 -9.00
N HIS A 29 -14.96 -1.12 -10.12
CA HIS A 29 -15.10 -2.08 -11.20
C HIS A 29 -14.05 -1.91 -12.29
N LEU A 30 -13.44 -0.72 -12.37
CA LEU A 30 -12.39 -0.41 -13.32
C LEU A 30 -11.24 -1.42 -13.32
N PRO A 31 -10.70 -1.90 -12.17
CA PRO A 31 -9.64 -2.90 -12.16
C PRO A 31 -9.97 -4.20 -12.91
N TRP A 32 -11.26 -4.52 -13.09
CA TRP A 32 -11.76 -5.81 -13.57
C TRP A 32 -12.19 -5.82 -15.04
N ILE A 33 -12.34 -4.64 -15.66
CA ILE A 33 -12.71 -4.50 -17.08
C ILE A 33 -11.52 -4.82 -17.99
N ASP A 34 -11.78 -5.36 -19.18
CA ASP A 34 -10.72 -5.63 -20.16
C ASP A 34 -10.00 -4.35 -20.60
N LYS A 35 -8.69 -4.46 -20.86
CA LYS A 35 -7.86 -3.31 -21.25
C LYS A 35 -8.34 -2.62 -22.54
N THR A 36 -8.94 -3.35 -23.48
CA THR A 36 -9.36 -2.82 -24.79
C THR A 36 -10.59 -1.92 -24.68
N HIS A 37 -11.47 -2.20 -23.71
CA HIS A 37 -12.75 -1.50 -23.55
C HIS A 37 -12.67 -0.30 -22.59
N ARG A 38 -11.53 -0.08 -21.92
CA ARG A 38 -11.37 1.05 -20.96
C ARG A 38 -11.18 2.42 -21.60
N ARG A 39 -10.83 2.49 -22.89
CA ARG A 39 -10.73 3.78 -23.60
C ARG A 39 -12.05 4.55 -23.61
N ILE A 40 -13.16 3.85 -23.40
CA ILE A 40 -14.52 4.37 -23.43
C ILE A 40 -14.93 4.96 -22.06
N LEU A 41 -14.16 4.75 -20.99
CA LEU A 41 -14.63 4.97 -19.62
C LEU A 41 -14.22 6.29 -18.97
N HIS A 42 -13.24 7.00 -19.52
CA HIS A 42 -12.63 8.16 -18.86
C HIS A 42 -12.49 9.28 -19.90
N ASN A 43 -13.07 10.44 -19.64
CA ASN A 43 -12.95 11.66 -20.45
C ASN A 43 -11.49 12.18 -20.51
N ASN A 44 -10.57 11.38 -21.06
CA ASN A 44 -9.12 11.60 -21.02
C ASN A 44 -8.54 11.88 -19.61
N HIS A 45 -9.18 11.38 -18.54
CA HIS A 45 -8.70 11.65 -17.17
C HIS A 45 -7.28 11.09 -16.94
N PRO A 46 -6.24 11.93 -16.82
CA PRO A 46 -4.86 11.49 -16.93
C PRO A 46 -4.43 10.58 -15.77
N VAL A 47 -4.94 10.87 -14.56
CA VAL A 47 -4.62 10.10 -13.34
C VAL A 47 -5.21 8.70 -13.40
N LEU A 48 -6.48 8.57 -13.79
CA LEU A 48 -7.16 7.27 -13.89
C LEU A 48 -6.55 6.44 -15.01
N ASN A 49 -6.25 7.07 -16.16
CA ASN A 49 -5.55 6.42 -17.25
C ASN A 49 -4.20 5.88 -16.80
N TYR A 50 -3.35 6.69 -16.16
CA TYR A 50 -2.07 6.21 -15.67
C TYR A 50 -2.21 5.08 -14.62
N ALA A 51 -3.08 5.27 -13.62
CA ALA A 51 -3.27 4.31 -12.54
C ALA A 51 -3.78 2.96 -13.03
N PHE A 52 -4.79 2.95 -13.91
CA PHE A 52 -5.44 1.72 -14.35
C PHE A 52 -4.82 1.12 -15.61
N ARG A 53 -4.39 1.94 -16.58
CA ARG A 53 -3.77 1.46 -17.81
C ARG A 53 -2.32 1.04 -17.58
N ASP A 54 -1.52 1.93 -16.98
CA ASP A 54 -0.07 1.79 -16.99
C ASP A 54 0.44 1.06 -15.76
N VAL A 55 -0.11 1.36 -14.58
CA VAL A 55 0.30 0.71 -13.32
C VAL A 55 -0.43 -0.61 -13.11
N TRP A 56 -1.76 -0.58 -13.07
CA TRP A 56 -2.54 -1.76 -12.66
C TRP A 56 -2.38 -2.97 -13.61
N HIS A 57 -2.50 -2.78 -14.92
CA HIS A 57 -2.34 -3.90 -15.85
C HIS A 57 -0.92 -4.46 -15.86
N LYS A 58 0.08 -3.61 -15.74
CA LYS A 58 1.48 -4.04 -15.64
C LYS A 58 1.69 -4.89 -14.39
N VAL A 59 1.17 -4.45 -13.24
CA VAL A 59 1.23 -5.23 -12.00
C VAL A 59 0.46 -6.54 -12.12
N LYS A 60 -0.79 -6.50 -12.60
CA LYS A 60 -1.65 -7.67 -12.80
C LYS A 60 -1.02 -8.70 -13.74
N GLY A 61 -0.48 -8.26 -14.87
CA GLY A 61 0.17 -9.11 -15.86
C GLY A 61 1.46 -9.72 -15.35
N ASN A 62 2.38 -8.90 -14.83
CA ASN A 62 3.70 -9.35 -14.38
C ASN A 62 3.62 -10.31 -13.19
N ARG A 63 2.61 -10.13 -12.32
CA ARG A 63 2.45 -10.93 -11.11
C ARG A 63 1.35 -12.00 -11.23
N LYS A 64 0.70 -12.09 -12.39
CA LYS A 64 -0.43 -13.01 -12.64
C LYS A 64 -1.50 -12.96 -11.53
N LEU A 65 -1.71 -11.79 -10.91
CA LEU A 65 -2.55 -11.65 -9.72
C LEU A 65 -3.98 -12.12 -9.98
N THR A 66 -4.47 -11.83 -11.19
CA THR A 66 -5.82 -12.15 -11.63
C THR A 66 -5.80 -12.46 -13.12
N LYS A 67 -6.68 -13.36 -13.56
CA LYS A 67 -6.89 -13.70 -14.97
C LYS A 67 -8.15 -13.01 -15.47
N TYR A 68 -8.16 -12.61 -16.73
CA TYR A 68 -9.38 -12.15 -17.42
C TYR A 68 -10.01 -13.31 -18.19
N PRO A 69 -11.35 -13.47 -18.19
CA PRO A 69 -12.31 -12.75 -17.34
C PRO A 69 -12.17 -13.12 -15.85
N SER A 70 -12.50 -12.16 -14.97
CA SER A 70 -12.49 -12.36 -13.50
C SER A 70 -13.92 -12.49 -12.97
N PRO A 71 -14.17 -13.28 -11.92
CA PRO A 71 -15.49 -13.30 -11.25
C PRO A 71 -15.94 -11.92 -10.76
N LEU A 72 -15.00 -11.02 -10.46
CA LEU A 72 -15.27 -9.64 -10.02
C LEU A 72 -15.57 -8.67 -11.17
N MET A 73 -15.59 -9.16 -12.41
CA MET A 73 -15.92 -8.33 -13.56
C MET A 73 -17.36 -7.82 -13.44
N PRO A 74 -17.59 -6.51 -13.64
CA PRO A 74 -18.94 -5.96 -13.64
C PRO A 74 -19.76 -6.56 -14.78
N VAL A 75 -21.05 -6.77 -14.53
CA VAL A 75 -22.06 -7.07 -15.55
C VAL A 75 -22.79 -5.77 -15.90
N ALA A 76 -23.29 -5.04 -14.90
CA ALA A 76 -23.86 -3.72 -15.10
C ALA A 76 -22.76 -2.67 -15.35
N ASN A 77 -23.02 -1.71 -16.25
CA ASN A 77 -22.09 -0.63 -16.61
C ASN A 77 -20.72 -1.11 -17.12
N ASN A 78 -20.63 -2.33 -17.66
CA ASN A 78 -19.42 -2.84 -18.28
C ASN A 78 -19.39 -2.46 -19.77
N PRO A 79 -18.41 -1.66 -20.24
CA PRO A 79 -18.34 -1.25 -21.64
C PRO A 79 -18.07 -2.40 -22.61
N ALA A 80 -17.55 -3.54 -22.12
CA ALA A 80 -17.39 -4.75 -22.91
C ALA A 80 -18.70 -5.55 -23.07
N PHE A 81 -19.74 -5.19 -22.33
CA PHE A 81 -21.08 -5.79 -22.42
C PHE A 81 -22.02 -4.76 -23.06
N PRO A 82 -22.29 -4.82 -24.38
CA PRO A 82 -23.08 -3.80 -25.09
C PRO A 82 -24.48 -3.48 -24.50
N PRO A 83 -25.22 -4.44 -23.89
CA PRO A 83 -26.47 -4.15 -23.18
C PRO A 83 -26.29 -3.27 -21.93
N ALA A 84 -25.07 -3.05 -21.45
CA ALA A 84 -24.76 -2.20 -20.29
C ALA A 84 -25.03 -0.71 -20.53
N LEU A 85 -25.43 -0.31 -21.73
CA LEU A 85 -25.73 1.09 -22.07
C LEU A 85 -27.08 1.59 -21.56
N GLN A 86 -27.95 0.71 -21.02
CA GLN A 86 -29.22 1.13 -20.43
C GLN A 86 -29.21 0.93 -18.91
N THR A 87 -28.63 1.91 -18.21
CA THR A 87 -28.52 2.02 -16.74
C THR A 87 -29.84 1.88 -15.98
N ALA A 88 -30.99 2.09 -16.62
CA ALA A 88 -32.29 1.95 -15.97
C ALA A 88 -32.68 0.48 -15.68
N ASN A 89 -32.17 -0.47 -16.47
CA ASN A 89 -32.78 -1.79 -16.56
C ASN A 89 -32.24 -2.81 -15.55
N TYR A 90 -31.02 -2.64 -15.05
CA TYR A 90 -30.39 -3.60 -14.13
C TYR A 90 -30.47 -3.22 -12.65
N LYS A 91 -31.23 -2.18 -12.28
CA LYS A 91 -31.32 -1.70 -10.89
C LYS A 91 -31.74 -2.82 -9.92
N ASP A 92 -32.71 -3.62 -10.34
CA ASP A 92 -33.23 -4.75 -9.58
C ASP A 92 -32.19 -5.88 -9.43
N TRP A 93 -31.22 -5.98 -10.35
CA TRP A 93 -30.18 -7.00 -10.28
C TRP A 93 -29.03 -6.64 -9.34
N LEU A 94 -28.90 -5.36 -8.94
CA LEU A 94 -27.78 -4.89 -8.13
C LEU A 94 -27.77 -5.56 -6.74
N VAL A 95 -26.57 -5.89 -6.27
CA VAL A 95 -26.28 -6.31 -4.89
C VAL A 95 -25.32 -5.29 -4.34
N ASP A 96 -25.71 -4.57 -3.29
CA ASP A 96 -24.90 -3.48 -2.74
C ASP A 96 -24.47 -2.46 -3.82
N ASP A 97 -25.43 -1.98 -4.62
CA ASP A 97 -25.24 -1.05 -5.74
C ASP A 97 -24.38 -1.56 -6.91
N HIS A 98 -24.04 -2.85 -6.91
CA HIS A 98 -23.15 -3.45 -7.92
C HIS A 98 -23.66 -4.80 -8.43
N LEU A 99 -23.42 -5.09 -9.71
CA LEU A 99 -23.66 -6.42 -10.27
C LEU A 99 -22.37 -6.95 -10.90
N GLN A 100 -21.81 -8.00 -10.30
CA GLN A 100 -20.63 -8.71 -10.77
C GLN A 100 -20.98 -10.16 -11.09
N PHE A 101 -20.16 -10.83 -11.90
CA PHE A 101 -20.40 -12.23 -12.23
C PHE A 101 -20.45 -13.12 -11.00
N MET A 102 -19.62 -12.88 -9.98
CA MET A 102 -19.64 -13.66 -8.75
C MET A 102 -21.02 -13.68 -8.05
N HIS A 103 -21.84 -12.64 -8.22
CA HIS A 103 -23.21 -12.58 -7.66
C HIS A 103 -24.22 -13.47 -8.39
N LEU A 104 -23.85 -13.94 -9.58
CA LEU A 104 -24.68 -14.75 -10.47
C LEU A 104 -24.20 -16.20 -10.55
N MET A 105 -23.16 -16.55 -9.78
CA MET A 105 -22.50 -17.84 -9.85
C MET A 105 -22.85 -18.69 -8.63
N THR A 106 -23.29 -19.92 -8.86
CA THR A 106 -23.56 -20.93 -7.83
C THR A 106 -22.67 -22.13 -8.11
N GLN A 107 -21.89 -22.58 -7.12
CA GLN A 107 -20.98 -23.72 -7.25
C GLN A 107 -20.03 -23.63 -8.47
N GLY A 108 -19.54 -22.41 -8.75
CA GLY A 108 -18.65 -22.18 -9.89
C GLY A 108 -19.32 -22.34 -11.25
N LYS A 109 -20.65 -22.25 -11.37
CA LYS A 109 -21.36 -22.15 -12.65
C LYS A 109 -22.31 -20.96 -12.61
N LEU A 110 -22.66 -20.41 -13.77
CA LEU A 110 -23.71 -19.40 -13.86
C LEU A 110 -25.01 -20.07 -13.39
N ALA A 111 -25.63 -19.53 -12.35
CA ALA A 111 -26.89 -20.03 -11.82
C ALA A 111 -27.99 -19.90 -12.87
N ASP A 112 -28.95 -20.81 -12.86
CA ASP A 112 -30.16 -20.66 -13.67
C ASP A 112 -31.04 -19.52 -13.16
N PHE A 113 -31.99 -19.10 -13.99
CA PHE A 113 -32.83 -17.95 -13.68
C PHE A 113 -33.69 -18.23 -12.44
N GLU A 114 -34.21 -19.45 -12.35
CA GLU A 114 -35.06 -19.93 -11.28
C GLU A 114 -34.33 -19.92 -9.93
N THR A 115 -33.08 -20.39 -9.86
CA THR A 115 -32.25 -20.32 -8.64
C THR A 115 -31.97 -18.87 -8.24
N LEU A 116 -31.68 -17.98 -9.20
CA LEU A 116 -31.44 -16.56 -8.90
C LEU A 116 -32.70 -15.85 -8.38
N GLN A 117 -33.87 -16.16 -8.95
CA GLN A 117 -35.15 -15.65 -8.49
C GLN A 117 -35.50 -16.17 -7.09
N LEU A 118 -35.24 -17.46 -6.82
CA LEU A 118 -35.43 -18.05 -5.49
C LEU A 118 -34.50 -17.46 -4.44
N ALA A 119 -33.26 -17.11 -4.82
CA ALA A 119 -32.32 -16.45 -3.93
C ALA A 119 -32.70 -14.98 -3.61
N ARG A 120 -33.59 -14.38 -4.40
CA ARG A 120 -34.02 -12.97 -4.26
C ARG A 120 -35.53 -12.82 -4.52
N PRO A 121 -36.39 -13.46 -3.70
CA PRO A 121 -37.83 -13.51 -3.96
C PRO A 121 -38.51 -12.15 -3.92
N GLN A 122 -37.93 -11.17 -3.22
CA GLN A 122 -38.43 -9.81 -3.07
C GLN A 122 -38.21 -8.93 -4.31
N ILE A 123 -37.45 -9.40 -5.30
CA ILE A 123 -37.08 -8.64 -6.48
C ILE A 123 -37.65 -9.32 -7.72
N VAL A 124 -38.35 -8.56 -8.56
CA VAL A 124 -38.79 -9.05 -9.87
C VAL A 124 -37.63 -8.93 -10.85
N LEU A 125 -36.98 -10.05 -11.18
CA LEU A 125 -35.86 -10.06 -12.11
C LEU A 125 -36.37 -10.28 -13.55
N PRO A 126 -36.15 -9.37 -14.51
CA PRO A 126 -36.61 -9.59 -15.87
C PRO A 126 -35.84 -10.72 -16.58
N LYS A 127 -36.56 -11.76 -17.01
CA LYS A 127 -35.96 -12.95 -17.67
C LYS A 127 -35.14 -12.62 -18.93
N PHE A 128 -35.54 -11.60 -19.70
CA PHE A 128 -34.81 -11.21 -20.90
C PHE A 128 -33.39 -10.68 -20.58
N GLN A 129 -33.22 -9.98 -19.46
CA GLN A 129 -31.91 -9.46 -19.02
C GLN A 129 -31.00 -10.60 -18.60
N TYR A 130 -31.56 -11.60 -17.91
CA TYR A 130 -30.83 -12.84 -17.64
C TYR A 130 -30.36 -13.51 -18.93
N CYS A 131 -31.21 -13.60 -19.97
CA CYS A 131 -30.81 -14.14 -21.26
C CYS A 131 -29.66 -13.34 -21.91
N GLN A 132 -29.67 -12.00 -21.80
CA GLN A 132 -28.57 -11.15 -22.27
C GLN A 132 -27.26 -11.45 -21.52
N ILE A 133 -27.32 -11.54 -20.19
CA ILE A 133 -26.15 -11.88 -19.37
C ILE A 133 -25.61 -13.27 -19.74
N ARG A 134 -26.50 -14.27 -19.86
CA ARG A 134 -26.13 -15.64 -20.23
C ARG A 134 -25.51 -15.72 -21.61
N HIS A 135 -26.04 -14.98 -22.59
CA HIS A 135 -25.48 -14.89 -23.93
C HIS A 135 -24.05 -14.32 -23.86
N TYR A 136 -23.86 -13.19 -23.17
CA TYR A 136 -22.53 -12.59 -23.03
C TYR A 136 -21.54 -13.48 -22.29
N TYR A 137 -21.95 -14.11 -21.20
CA TYR A 137 -21.16 -15.13 -20.52
C TYR A 137 -20.70 -16.22 -21.50
N THR A 138 -21.58 -16.69 -22.37
CA THR A 138 -21.24 -17.70 -23.40
C THR A 138 -20.23 -17.14 -24.42
N CYS A 139 -20.38 -15.88 -24.86
CA CYS A 139 -19.49 -15.24 -25.81
C CYS A 139 -18.07 -14.97 -25.28
N LEU A 140 -17.85 -14.95 -23.96
CA LEU A 140 -16.51 -14.75 -23.38
C LEU A 140 -15.54 -15.90 -23.70
N GLY A 141 -16.03 -17.06 -24.16
CA GLY A 141 -15.23 -18.19 -24.68
C GLY A 141 -14.44 -18.98 -23.64
N ASP A 142 -13.96 -18.35 -22.57
CA ASP A 142 -13.19 -18.99 -21.48
C ASP A 142 -13.96 -18.92 -20.15
N ASN A 143 -15.09 -19.62 -20.12
CA ASN A 143 -15.92 -19.71 -18.93
C ASN A 143 -15.16 -20.34 -17.75
N ALA A 144 -14.21 -21.24 -18.00
CA ALA A 144 -13.41 -21.87 -16.96
C ALA A 144 -12.70 -20.85 -16.05
N ARG A 145 -12.30 -19.69 -16.60
CA ARG A 145 -11.70 -18.59 -15.82
C ARG A 145 -12.69 -17.86 -14.91
N LEU A 146 -13.97 -17.82 -15.24
CA LEU A 146 -15.03 -17.29 -14.36
C LEU A 146 -15.42 -18.31 -13.28
N ARG A 147 -15.27 -19.60 -13.56
CA ARG A 147 -15.61 -20.71 -12.64
C ARG A 147 -14.55 -20.96 -11.57
N ARG A 148 -13.36 -20.37 -11.71
CA ARG A 148 -12.25 -20.58 -10.77
C ARG A 148 -12.55 -19.97 -9.41
N ASN A 149 -11.84 -20.46 -8.39
CA ASN A 149 -11.83 -19.84 -7.07
C ASN A 149 -11.25 -18.41 -7.13
N ILE A 150 -11.84 -17.53 -6.33
CA ILE A 150 -11.39 -16.15 -6.13
C ILE A 150 -9.96 -16.20 -5.57
N THR A 151 -9.03 -15.44 -6.14
CA THR A 151 -7.65 -15.44 -5.66
C THR A 151 -7.55 -14.73 -4.30
N PRO A 152 -6.49 -14.97 -3.49
CA PRO A 152 -6.27 -14.22 -2.25
C PRO A 152 -6.26 -12.69 -2.46
N PHE A 153 -5.79 -12.25 -3.63
CA PHE A 153 -5.80 -10.85 -4.02
C PHE A 153 -7.21 -10.32 -4.28
N GLU A 154 -8.05 -11.10 -4.96
CA GLU A 154 -9.44 -10.73 -5.23
C GLU A 154 -10.26 -10.72 -3.93
N LEU A 155 -10.04 -11.69 -3.03
CA LEU A 155 -10.64 -11.69 -1.69
C LEU A 155 -10.28 -10.43 -0.89
N LEU A 156 -9.02 -9.98 -0.98
CA LEU A 156 -8.58 -8.74 -0.36
C LEU A 156 -9.33 -7.52 -0.91
N CYS A 157 -9.65 -7.55 -2.21
CA CYS A 157 -10.38 -6.49 -2.88
C CYS A 157 -11.87 -6.48 -2.55
N THR A 158 -12.50 -7.64 -2.30
CA THR A 158 -13.94 -7.73 -1.98
C THR A 158 -14.25 -7.76 -0.49
N ALA A 159 -13.24 -7.65 0.38
CA ALA A 159 -13.44 -7.69 1.82
C ALA A 159 -14.33 -6.53 2.29
N THR A 160 -15.42 -6.86 2.99
CA THR A 160 -16.38 -5.88 3.53
C THR A 160 -15.75 -5.00 4.60
N GLN A 161 -14.79 -5.54 5.36
CA GLN A 161 -13.99 -4.82 6.34
C GLN A 161 -12.55 -4.74 5.87
N THR A 162 -11.84 -3.67 6.25
CA THR A 162 -10.40 -3.59 5.99
C THR A 162 -9.68 -4.62 6.86
N PRO A 163 -9.10 -5.69 6.29
CA PRO A 163 -8.38 -6.64 7.09
C PRO A 163 -7.16 -5.97 7.71
N ARG A 164 -6.86 -6.31 8.98
CA ARG A 164 -5.61 -5.88 9.62
C ARG A 164 -4.44 -6.27 8.73
N CYS A 165 -3.44 -5.39 8.67
CA CYS A 165 -2.24 -5.60 7.86
C CYS A 165 -2.48 -5.72 6.34
N THR A 166 -3.54 -5.10 5.79
CA THR A 166 -3.84 -5.10 4.34
C THR A 166 -2.61 -4.80 3.48
N ILE A 167 -1.83 -3.78 3.85
CA ILE A 167 -0.62 -3.38 3.12
C ILE A 167 0.41 -4.50 3.12
N SER A 168 0.69 -5.10 4.28
CA SER A 168 1.64 -6.21 4.40
C SER A 168 1.17 -7.44 3.61
N THR A 169 -0.11 -7.77 3.65
CA THR A 169 -0.70 -8.85 2.84
C THR A 169 -0.55 -8.56 1.35
N LEU A 170 -0.80 -7.33 0.93
CA LEU A 170 -0.60 -6.91 -0.46
C LEU A 170 0.86 -7.08 -0.89
N TYR A 171 1.81 -6.64 -0.08
CA TYR A 171 3.23 -6.82 -0.38
C TYR A 171 3.59 -8.30 -0.51
N LYS A 172 3.10 -9.17 0.40
CA LYS A 172 3.31 -10.61 0.30
C LYS A 172 2.77 -11.21 -1.01
N LEU A 173 1.67 -10.66 -1.54
CA LEU A 173 1.10 -11.07 -2.84
C LEU A 173 1.86 -10.50 -4.04
N LEU A 174 2.44 -9.31 -3.91
CA LEU A 174 3.17 -8.62 -4.97
C LEU A 174 4.63 -9.05 -5.07
N LEU A 175 5.22 -9.49 -3.96
CA LEU A 175 6.59 -9.99 -3.93
C LEU A 175 6.63 -11.38 -4.58
N PRO A 176 7.66 -11.67 -5.41
CA PRO A 176 7.79 -12.97 -6.02
C PRO A 176 7.91 -14.05 -4.94
N GLN A 177 7.01 -15.04 -4.94
CA GLN A 177 7.03 -16.16 -3.99
C GLN A 177 8.12 -17.21 -4.32
N GLY A 178 9.25 -16.80 -4.87
CA GLY A 178 10.35 -17.68 -5.26
C GLY A 178 11.66 -17.24 -4.64
N ASP A 179 12.35 -18.19 -4.00
CA ASP A 179 13.61 -18.00 -3.26
C ASP A 179 14.75 -17.33 -4.07
N SER A 180 14.71 -17.36 -5.40
CA SER A 180 15.91 -17.10 -6.20
C SER A 180 16.31 -15.62 -6.35
N LYS A 181 15.39 -14.66 -6.21
CA LYS A 181 15.74 -13.23 -6.35
C LYS A 181 16.26 -12.60 -5.06
N HIS A 182 15.96 -13.21 -3.91
CA HIS A 182 16.49 -12.74 -2.63
C HIS A 182 17.97 -13.09 -2.48
N LEU A 183 18.42 -14.20 -3.06
CA LEU A 183 19.81 -14.63 -3.03
C LEU A 183 20.78 -13.55 -3.53
N ILE A 184 20.45 -12.80 -4.59
CA ILE A 184 21.34 -11.75 -5.10
C ILE A 184 21.60 -10.65 -4.05
N TYR A 185 20.56 -10.29 -3.28
CA TYR A 185 20.71 -9.32 -2.18
C TYR A 185 21.43 -9.94 -0.99
N ILE A 186 21.12 -11.20 -0.65
CA ILE A 186 21.80 -11.96 0.42
C ILE A 186 23.31 -12.03 0.18
N TRP A 187 23.71 -12.37 -1.05
CA TRP A 187 25.11 -12.49 -1.45
C TRP A 187 25.82 -11.14 -1.44
N SER A 188 25.16 -10.09 -1.94
CA SER A 188 25.71 -8.72 -1.89
C SER A 188 25.90 -8.25 -0.44
N TRP A 189 24.97 -8.58 0.45
CA TRP A 189 25.01 -8.17 1.85
C TRP A 189 26.01 -8.98 2.68
N LYS A 190 26.12 -10.30 2.47
CA LYS A 190 27.18 -11.12 3.09
C LYS A 190 28.57 -10.56 2.74
N ARG A 191 28.77 -10.18 1.47
CA ARG A 191 30.02 -9.58 0.99
C ARG A 191 30.29 -8.21 1.63
N GLU A 192 29.27 -7.36 1.73
CA GLU A 192 29.43 -5.99 2.24
C GLU A 192 29.55 -5.91 3.77
N LEU A 193 28.81 -6.77 4.50
CA LEU A 193 28.76 -6.73 5.96
C LEU A 193 29.81 -7.62 6.64
N LYS A 194 30.46 -8.53 5.90
CA LYS A 194 31.38 -9.55 6.44
C LYS A 194 30.78 -10.34 7.61
N LEU A 195 29.45 -10.51 7.62
CA LEU A 195 28.74 -11.28 8.62
C LEU A 195 28.40 -12.65 8.05
N ASP A 196 28.78 -13.70 8.77
CA ASP A 196 28.40 -15.07 8.42
C ASP A 196 27.05 -15.43 9.06
N LEU A 197 25.98 -14.85 8.51
CA LEU A 197 24.62 -15.15 8.94
C LEU A 197 24.06 -16.34 8.14
N SER A 198 23.36 -17.24 8.82
CA SER A 198 22.62 -18.32 8.16
C SER A 198 21.53 -17.77 7.23
N GLU A 199 21.23 -18.49 6.15
CA GLU A 199 20.23 -18.07 5.17
C GLU A 199 18.84 -17.89 5.81
N GLU A 200 18.45 -18.75 6.76
CA GLU A 200 17.25 -18.61 7.59
C GLU A 200 17.20 -17.28 8.35
N THR A 201 18.30 -16.91 9.00
CA THR A 201 18.42 -15.66 9.77
C THR A 201 18.30 -14.46 8.84
N ILE A 202 18.95 -14.53 7.68
CA ILE A 202 18.89 -13.48 6.68
C ILE A 202 17.49 -13.40 6.06
N LYS A 203 16.79 -14.50 5.79
CA LYS A 203 15.41 -14.50 5.26
C LYS A 203 14.42 -13.93 6.28
N ARG A 204 14.51 -14.32 7.55
CA ARG A 204 13.73 -13.72 8.65
C ARG A 204 13.99 -12.22 8.76
N ARG A 205 15.25 -11.80 8.66
CA ARG A 205 15.66 -10.39 8.74
C ARG A 205 15.36 -9.62 7.44
N LEU A 206 15.40 -10.22 6.26
CA LEU A 206 15.04 -9.63 4.96
C LEU A 206 13.55 -9.37 4.86
N HIS A 207 12.72 -10.28 5.36
CA HIS A 207 11.28 -10.03 5.42
C HIS A 207 10.96 -8.78 6.26
N ILE A 208 11.83 -8.43 7.22
CA ILE A 208 11.77 -7.21 8.05
C ILE A 208 12.48 -6.01 7.36
N LEU A 209 13.64 -6.21 6.72
CA LEU A 209 14.48 -5.19 6.08
C LEU A 209 13.95 -4.75 4.71
N MET A 210 13.21 -5.59 3.99
CA MET A 210 12.50 -5.18 2.78
C MET A 210 11.36 -4.21 3.08
N PHE A 211 10.93 -4.05 4.34
CA PHE A 211 10.08 -2.92 4.74
C PHE A 211 10.84 -1.58 4.79
N SER A 212 12.18 -1.59 4.68
CA SER A 212 13.04 -0.43 4.98
C SER A 212 14.09 -0.12 3.89
N SER A 213 13.94 -0.65 2.68
CA SER A 213 15.06 -0.86 1.76
C SER A 213 15.64 0.43 1.15
N CYS A 214 16.92 0.70 1.41
CA CYS A 214 17.88 1.30 0.44
C CYS A 214 19.33 1.21 0.99
N ASN A 215 20.33 0.98 0.12
CA ASN A 215 21.77 1.22 0.44
C ASN A 215 22.04 2.67 0.90
N LEU A 216 21.15 3.59 0.50
CA LEU A 216 21.05 4.96 0.98
C LEU A 216 20.84 5.03 2.50
N PHE A 217 20.02 4.13 3.06
CA PHE A 217 19.76 4.01 4.50
C PHE A 217 21.06 3.74 5.25
N TRP A 218 21.88 2.80 4.76
CA TRP A 218 23.12 2.39 5.41
C TRP A 218 24.23 3.44 5.35
N ARG A 219 24.37 4.12 4.20
CA ARG A 219 25.32 5.24 4.08
C ARG A 219 24.94 6.41 4.99
N CYS A 220 23.65 6.75 5.02
CA CYS A 220 23.11 7.78 5.90
C CYS A 220 23.24 7.37 7.37
N HIS A 221 23.06 6.09 7.69
CA HIS A 221 23.14 5.52 9.03
C HIS A 221 24.54 5.57 9.64
N ARG A 222 25.60 5.30 8.88
CA ARG A 222 26.96 5.35 9.47
C ARG A 222 27.36 6.77 9.86
N SER A 223 27.00 7.76 9.04
CA SER A 223 27.22 9.18 9.35
C SER A 223 26.28 9.68 10.45
N LEU A 224 25.00 9.30 10.40
CA LEU A 224 23.99 9.75 11.37
C LEU A 224 24.11 9.06 12.72
N GLY A 225 24.44 7.76 12.75
CA GLY A 225 24.55 6.98 13.97
C GLY A 225 25.62 7.54 14.89
N ASN A 226 26.81 7.83 14.35
CA ASN A 226 27.87 8.46 15.15
C ASN A 226 27.45 9.85 15.66
N LEU A 227 26.78 10.65 14.82
CA LEU A 227 26.30 11.97 15.21
C LEU A 227 25.20 11.91 16.29
N LEU A 228 24.26 10.99 16.13
CA LEU A 228 23.10 10.79 17.00
C LEU A 228 23.50 10.28 18.37
N CYS A 229 24.24 9.17 18.38
CA CYS A 229 24.53 8.44 19.59
C CYS A 229 25.49 9.25 20.45
N LYS A 230 26.60 9.71 19.86
CA LYS A 230 27.65 10.43 20.59
C LYS A 230 27.34 11.90 20.81
N GLY A 231 26.82 12.60 19.79
CA GLY A 231 26.61 14.05 19.85
C GLY A 231 25.32 14.47 20.54
N VAL A 232 24.21 13.78 20.27
CA VAL A 232 22.88 14.17 20.79
C VAL A 232 22.52 13.42 22.08
N LEU A 233 22.71 12.11 22.08
CA LEU A 233 22.27 11.26 23.19
C LEU A 233 23.35 11.08 24.26
N GLY A 234 24.62 11.39 23.93
CA GLY A 234 25.75 11.26 24.84
C GLY A 234 26.08 9.81 25.23
N CYS A 235 25.66 8.84 24.43
CA CYS A 235 25.86 7.42 24.69
C CYS A 235 26.31 6.67 23.43
N ASP A 236 27.22 5.70 23.59
CA ASP A 236 27.60 4.78 22.51
C ASP A 236 26.51 3.71 22.36
N ILE A 237 25.44 4.05 21.63
CA ILE A 237 24.43 3.07 21.25
C ILE A 237 25.07 2.14 20.21
N ILE A 238 25.10 0.84 20.52
CA ILE A 238 25.44 -0.18 19.53
C ILE A 238 24.35 -0.11 18.45
N ALA A 239 24.71 0.51 17.32
CA ALA A 239 23.78 0.76 16.23
C ALA A 239 23.47 -0.55 15.49
N SER A 240 22.64 -1.39 16.12
CA SER A 240 22.17 -2.64 15.53
C SER A 240 21.08 -2.32 14.51
N PRO A 241 21.05 -3.03 13.35
CA PRO A 241 19.96 -2.93 12.38
C PRO A 241 18.57 -3.04 13.00
N ALA A 242 18.42 -3.89 14.03
CA ALA A 242 17.16 -4.11 14.72
C ALA A 242 16.75 -2.87 15.54
N HIS A 243 17.68 -2.28 16.28
CA HIS A 243 17.44 -1.08 17.06
C HIS A 243 16.98 0.09 16.17
N VAL A 244 17.72 0.34 15.09
CA VAL A 244 17.46 1.51 14.23
C VAL A 244 16.21 1.34 13.37
N LEU A 245 15.94 0.13 12.87
CA LEU A 245 14.79 -0.11 11.99
C LEU A 245 13.51 -0.43 12.74
N LEU A 246 13.59 -1.18 13.83
CA LEU A 246 12.44 -1.74 14.53
C LEU A 246 12.19 -1.10 15.89
N PHE A 247 13.07 -0.22 16.35
CA PHE A 247 13.04 0.29 17.73
C PHE A 247 13.09 -0.87 18.74
N TRP A 248 13.84 -1.93 18.41
CA TRP A 248 13.86 -3.16 19.19
C TRP A 248 15.28 -3.71 19.30
N ASP A 249 15.73 -3.89 20.54
CA ASP A 249 16.83 -4.78 20.87
C ASP A 249 16.48 -5.52 22.18
N GLU A 250 16.58 -6.85 22.17
CA GLU A 250 16.37 -7.66 23.39
C GLU A 250 17.54 -7.48 24.36
N GLU A 251 18.72 -7.09 23.86
CA GLU A 251 19.94 -6.90 24.65
C GLU A 251 20.09 -5.47 25.23
N GLY A 252 19.18 -4.53 24.88
CA GLY A 252 19.32 -3.10 25.16
C GLY A 252 18.27 -2.49 26.11
N THR A 253 17.65 -3.28 26.98
CA THR A 253 16.61 -2.78 27.90
C THR A 253 17.14 -1.95 29.08
N GLU A 254 18.45 -1.79 29.23
CA GLU A 254 19.02 -0.95 30.29
C GLU A 254 18.78 0.54 30.02
N ASN A 255 17.75 1.09 30.68
CA ASN A 255 17.64 2.48 31.15
C ASN A 255 18.17 3.60 30.25
N ILE A 256 17.93 3.59 28.93
CA ILE A 256 18.18 4.78 28.10
C ILE A 256 17.10 5.82 28.44
N PRO A 257 17.44 6.96 29.07
CA PRO A 257 16.46 7.92 29.57
C PRO A 257 15.65 8.65 28.48
N ASP A 258 16.00 8.52 27.19
CA ASP A 258 15.42 9.34 26.12
C ASP A 258 14.90 8.56 24.90
N ARG A 259 14.22 7.43 25.13
CA ARG A 259 13.58 6.65 24.06
C ARG A 259 12.62 7.48 23.18
N ALA A 260 12.02 8.52 23.74
CA ALA A 260 11.13 9.41 23.00
C ALA A 260 11.89 10.24 21.96
N LEU A 261 12.98 10.91 22.38
CA LEU A 261 13.81 11.72 21.49
C LEU A 261 14.45 10.86 20.41
N GLU A 262 15.05 9.73 20.79
CA GLU A 262 15.63 8.75 19.88
C GLU A 262 14.62 8.32 18.79
N ARG A 263 13.37 8.05 19.21
CA ARG A 263 12.29 7.70 18.28
C ARG A 263 11.98 8.83 17.29
N HIS A 264 11.91 10.08 17.74
CA HIS A 264 11.69 11.22 16.84
C HIS A 264 12.85 11.38 15.83
N LEU A 265 14.08 11.23 16.31
CA LEU A 265 15.29 11.35 15.50
C LEU A 265 15.37 10.28 14.41
N LEU A 266 15.14 9.01 14.79
CA LEU A 266 15.10 7.87 13.87
C LEU A 266 13.92 7.94 12.90
N ASN A 267 12.73 8.33 13.36
CA ASN A 267 11.58 8.54 12.46
C ASN A 267 11.84 9.64 11.44
N THR A 268 12.52 10.71 11.86
CA THR A 268 12.89 11.80 10.96
C THR A 268 13.87 11.33 9.89
N ALA A 269 14.85 10.50 10.26
CA ALA A 269 15.75 9.87 9.29
C ALA A 269 14.99 8.95 8.33
N LYS A 270 14.09 8.11 8.84
CA LYS A 270 13.22 7.23 8.04
C LYS A 270 12.35 8.01 7.04
N LEU A 271 11.87 9.20 7.41
CA LEU A 271 11.06 10.04 6.52
C LEU A 271 11.88 10.71 5.40
N GLN A 272 13.15 11.00 5.64
CA GLN A 272 14.01 11.65 4.64
C GLN A 272 14.42 10.70 3.51
N ILE A 273 14.53 9.41 3.80
CA ILE A 273 15.01 8.42 2.85
C ILE A 273 14.07 8.26 1.64
N PRO A 274 12.74 8.10 1.82
CA PRO A 274 11.79 8.11 0.71
C PRO A 274 11.68 9.44 -0.03
N LEU A 275 12.12 10.57 0.54
CA LEU A 275 12.12 11.85 -0.19
C LEU A 275 13.26 11.92 -1.21
N ARG A 276 14.40 11.31 -0.88
CA ARG A 276 15.59 11.31 -1.76
C ARG A 276 15.78 10.01 -2.55
N TRP A 277 14.91 9.00 -2.40
CA TRP A 277 15.06 7.68 -3.03
C TRP A 277 15.15 7.65 -4.56
N LYS A 278 14.65 8.69 -5.25
CA LYS A 278 14.76 8.83 -6.71
C LYS A 278 16.05 9.50 -7.17
N TYR A 279 16.80 10.09 -6.26
CA TYR A 279 18.02 10.84 -6.55
C TYR A 279 19.24 9.97 -6.26
N ALA A 280 20.34 10.21 -6.98
CA ALA A 280 21.59 9.45 -6.79
C ALA A 280 22.26 9.72 -5.43
N PHE A 281 21.91 10.84 -4.77
CA PHE A 281 22.54 11.30 -3.54
C PHE A 281 21.66 11.02 -2.32
N PRO A 282 22.24 10.48 -1.22
CA PRO A 282 21.53 10.30 0.04
C PRO A 282 21.13 11.65 0.66
N PRO A 283 20.13 11.67 1.56
CA PRO A 283 19.95 12.81 2.46
C PRO A 283 21.27 13.10 3.19
N THR A 284 21.65 14.37 3.23
CA THR A 284 22.81 14.81 4.00
C THR A 284 22.45 14.91 5.49
N PRO A 285 23.45 14.88 6.41
CA PRO A 285 23.19 15.20 7.81
C PRO A 285 22.47 16.54 7.98
N LYS A 286 22.82 17.56 7.17
CA LYS A 286 22.14 18.85 7.12
C LYS A 286 20.65 18.75 6.78
N ASP A 287 20.28 18.01 5.73
CA ASP A 287 18.87 17.78 5.36
C ASP A 287 18.08 17.17 6.53
N TRP A 288 18.72 16.26 7.26
CA TRP A 288 18.13 15.61 8.43
C TRP A 288 18.00 16.54 9.63
N LEU A 289 19.06 17.27 10.01
CA LEU A 289 19.04 18.26 11.10
C LEU A 289 17.91 19.29 10.89
N LEU A 290 17.85 19.87 9.69
CA LEU A 290 16.81 20.84 9.32
C LEU A 290 15.39 20.26 9.43
N LYS A 291 15.22 18.95 9.22
CA LYS A 291 13.93 18.29 9.38
C LYS A 291 13.60 18.03 10.84
N VAL A 292 14.59 17.67 11.66
CA VAL A 292 14.42 17.51 13.10
C VAL A 292 14.04 18.85 13.73
N ASP A 293 14.66 19.97 13.33
CA ASP A 293 14.27 21.30 13.82
C ASP A 293 12.83 21.67 13.46
N LYS A 294 12.40 21.34 12.24
CA LYS A 294 11.00 21.53 11.84
C LYS A 294 10.05 20.69 12.68
N LEU A 295 10.42 19.45 13.00
CA LEU A 295 9.63 18.57 13.86
C LEU A 295 9.58 19.09 15.29
N ALA A 296 10.71 19.49 15.87
CA ALA A 296 10.79 20.07 17.21
C ALA A 296 9.92 21.32 17.34
N ARG A 297 9.99 22.26 16.38
CA ARG A 297 9.13 23.46 16.35
C ARG A 297 7.65 23.11 16.23
N PHE A 298 7.30 22.09 15.45
CA PHE A 298 5.92 21.67 15.30
C PHE A 298 5.37 21.05 16.61
N GLU A 299 6.14 20.18 17.25
CA GLU A 299 5.81 19.60 18.56
C GLU A 299 5.74 20.69 19.65
N GLU A 300 6.60 21.70 19.58
CA GLU A 300 6.56 22.88 20.47
C GLU A 300 5.22 23.59 20.36
N LEU A 301 4.80 23.95 19.14
CA LEU A 301 3.51 24.57 18.87
C LEU A 301 2.35 23.70 19.37
N LEU A 302 2.39 22.40 19.11
CA LEU A 302 1.36 21.48 19.60
C LEU A 302 1.30 21.41 21.13
N SER A 303 2.45 21.45 21.81
CA SER A 303 2.54 21.41 23.26
C SER A 303 1.88 22.64 23.91
N PHE A 304 1.98 23.81 23.26
CA PHE A 304 1.30 25.02 23.68
C PHE A 304 -0.22 24.88 23.58
N TYR A 305 -0.74 24.34 22.47
CA TYR A 305 -2.18 24.13 22.30
C TYR A 305 -2.74 23.07 23.27
N ALA A 306 -1.96 22.03 23.57
CA ALA A 306 -2.38 20.93 24.44
C ALA A 306 -2.19 21.18 25.94
N GLN A 307 -1.62 22.34 26.34
CA GLN A 307 -1.24 22.64 27.73
C GLN A 307 -0.29 21.59 28.37
N ARG A 308 0.54 20.92 27.56
CA ARG A 308 1.48 19.86 27.99
C ARG A 308 2.94 20.28 27.80
N THR A 309 3.31 21.43 28.35
CA THR A 309 4.62 22.07 28.10
C THR A 309 5.80 21.35 28.76
N THR A 310 5.60 20.68 29.90
CA THR A 310 6.66 19.99 30.64
C THR A 310 7.25 18.82 29.85
N ASN A 311 6.39 17.96 29.29
CA ASN A 311 6.82 16.77 28.54
C ASN A 311 7.59 17.11 27.26
N PHE A 312 7.30 18.25 26.63
CA PHE A 312 8.02 18.68 25.43
C PHE A 312 9.47 19.05 25.75
N ARG A 313 9.66 19.89 26.78
CA ARG A 313 11.02 20.32 27.17
C ARG A 313 11.86 19.14 27.61
N ASP A 314 11.31 18.21 28.39
CA ASP A 314 12.05 17.04 28.86
C ASP A 314 12.55 16.17 27.70
N VAL A 315 11.70 15.93 26.68
CA VAL A 315 12.08 15.14 25.50
C VAL A 315 13.10 15.85 24.61
N TRP A 316 12.96 17.17 24.41
CA TRP A 316 13.76 17.91 23.43
C TRP A 316 14.97 18.66 24.01
N LEU A 317 15.17 18.67 25.34
CA LEU A 317 16.26 19.40 25.99
C LEU A 317 17.64 19.03 25.40
N ARG A 318 17.92 17.73 25.24
CA ARG A 318 19.20 17.29 24.68
C ARG A 318 19.41 17.71 23.24
N TRP A 319 18.34 17.75 22.44
CA TRP A 319 18.40 18.27 21.09
C TRP A 319 18.75 19.76 21.08
N PHE A 320 18.15 20.56 21.97
CA PHE A 320 18.45 21.98 22.08
C PHE A 320 19.89 22.24 22.56
N LEU A 321 20.37 21.47 23.53
CA LEU A 321 21.78 21.53 23.95
C LEU A 321 22.73 21.19 22.80
N PHE A 322 22.42 20.14 22.03
CA PHE A 322 23.21 19.79 20.84
C PHE A 322 23.17 20.88 19.78
N ARG A 323 22.02 21.50 19.54
CA ARG A 323 21.84 22.58 18.55
C ARG A 323 22.76 23.78 18.82
N ASP A 324 23.10 24.03 20.08
CA ASP A 324 23.94 25.17 20.47
C ASP A 324 25.45 24.87 20.35
N THR A 325 25.83 23.62 20.04
CA THR A 325 27.24 23.21 19.86
C THR A 325 27.85 23.70 18.54
N GLU A 326 29.19 23.80 18.50
CA GLU A 326 29.93 24.13 17.27
C GLU A 326 29.82 23.04 16.21
N ASP A 327 29.72 21.77 16.59
CA ASP A 327 29.52 20.64 15.67
C ASP A 327 28.23 20.81 14.85
N TYR A 328 27.13 21.19 15.50
CA TYR A 328 25.87 21.46 14.84
C TYR A 328 25.99 22.63 13.85
N LYS A 329 26.65 23.72 14.26
CA LYS A 329 26.89 24.90 13.39
C LYS A 329 27.75 24.54 12.19
N GLN A 330 28.78 23.72 12.38
CA GLN A 330 29.66 23.26 11.30
C GLN A 330 28.90 22.43 10.27
N ILE A 331 28.02 21.51 10.71
CA ILE A 331 27.21 20.67 9.81
C ILE A 331 26.18 21.50 9.03
N LEU A 332 25.62 22.55 9.64
CA LEU A 332 24.73 23.47 8.92
C LEU A 332 25.49 24.40 7.96
N GLY A 333 26.74 24.74 8.28
CA GLY A 333 27.61 25.58 7.46
C GLY A 333 28.19 24.87 6.24
N SER A 334 28.42 23.55 6.31
CA SER A 334 28.75 22.68 5.17
C SER A 334 27.58 22.50 4.21
#